data_AF-A0A6A5GPV4-F1
#
_entry.id   AF-A0A6A5GPV4-F1
#
_cell.length_a   1.000
_cell.length_b   1.000
_cell.length_c   1.000
_cell.angle_alpha   90.00
_cell.angle_beta   90.00
_cell.angle_gamma   90.00
#
_symmetry.space_group_name_H-M   'P 1'
#
loop_
_entity.id
_entity.type
_entity.pdbx_description
1 polymer ?
#
loop_
_entity_poly.entity_id
_entity_poly.type
_entity_poly.pdbx_seq_one_letter_code
_entity_poly.pdbx_strand_id
1 'polypeptide(L)'
;MFFFLLILVPVAISGQETIAPTVLDQQCVEDFNEMLGCVKNRTVFSRIDDLGLNEEWMDRNLAAEIGKVISCSRLPKCSSAQIFYIFLQQVEWAIGFYYRELESCLGNGTLKEIKRICNSIPRPPSDEVDLSPCQGFFDPCLSEELVKQKTCTDAHLPNFQALSSALYTDCKALYQNAADWKQYSIYWYRSS
;
A
#
# COMPACT_ATOMS: atom_id res chain seq x y z
N MET A 1 -54.52 34.68 -11.93
CA MET A 1 -54.27 34.34 -10.52
C MET A 1 -53.73 32.92 -10.50
N PHE A 2 -52.43 32.78 -10.23
CA PHE A 2 -51.68 31.52 -10.25
C PHE A 2 -51.99 30.72 -8.99
N PHE A 3 -52.30 29.42 -9.12
CA PHE A 3 -52.19 28.46 -8.02
C PHE A 3 -51.48 27.21 -8.52
N PHE A 4 -50.26 27.03 -8.04
CA PHE A 4 -49.39 25.90 -8.27
C PHE A 4 -49.97 24.64 -7.60
N LEU A 5 -50.28 23.61 -8.39
CA LEU A 5 -50.47 22.25 -7.91
C LEU A 5 -49.09 21.57 -7.85
N LEU A 6 -48.50 21.54 -6.65
CA LEU A 6 -47.34 20.71 -6.32
C LEU A 6 -47.77 19.72 -5.22
N ILE A 7 -48.20 18.52 -5.62
CA ILE A 7 -48.33 17.38 -4.70
C ILE A 7 -47.45 16.26 -5.26
N LEU A 8 -46.20 16.33 -4.85
CA LEU A 8 -45.26 15.27 -4.48
C LEU A 8 -45.56 13.86 -5.03
N VAL A 9 -44.87 13.52 -6.11
CA VAL A 9 -44.50 12.14 -6.45
C VAL A 9 -43.63 11.62 -5.29
N PRO A 10 -43.93 10.47 -4.66
CA PRO A 10 -42.96 9.82 -3.79
C PRO A 10 -41.88 9.26 -4.71
N VAL A 11 -40.80 10.04 -4.87
CA VAL A 11 -39.54 9.52 -5.39
C VAL A 11 -39.12 8.47 -4.36
N ALA A 12 -39.26 7.20 -4.71
CA ALA A 12 -38.61 6.13 -3.99
C ALA A 12 -37.10 6.39 -4.09
N ILE A 13 -36.55 7.06 -3.08
CA ILE A 13 -35.11 7.15 -2.90
C ILE A 13 -34.70 5.75 -2.42
N SER A 14 -34.43 4.86 -3.38
CA SER A 14 -33.65 3.66 -3.12
C SER A 14 -32.22 4.11 -2.82
N GLY A 15 -31.97 4.35 -1.54
CA GLY A 15 -30.67 4.78 -1.04
C GLY A 15 -30.53 4.42 0.44
N GLN A 16 -31.09 3.28 0.84
CA GLN A 16 -30.74 2.68 2.12
C GLN A 16 -29.67 1.65 1.81
N GLU A 17 -28.41 2.09 1.85
CA GLU A 17 -27.32 1.18 2.17
C GLU A 17 -27.71 0.55 3.51
N THR A 18 -28.28 -0.65 3.46
CA THR A 18 -28.33 -1.55 4.61
C THR A 18 -26.88 -1.92 4.92
N ILE A 19 -26.17 -0.99 5.56
CA ILE A 19 -25.04 -1.33 6.41
C ILE A 19 -25.69 -2.11 7.54
N ALA A 20 -25.79 -3.44 7.38
CA ALA A 20 -25.90 -4.29 8.55
C ALA A 20 -24.80 -3.82 9.51
N PRO A 21 -25.09 -3.53 10.79
CA PRO A 21 -24.04 -3.12 11.70
C PRO A 21 -23.09 -4.31 11.79
N THR A 22 -21.98 -4.24 11.06
CA THR A 22 -20.86 -5.15 11.25
C THR A 22 -20.47 -4.91 12.69
N VAL A 23 -20.80 -5.84 13.57
CA VAL A 23 -20.33 -5.80 14.95
C VAL A 23 -18.83 -6.01 14.85
N LEU A 24 -18.09 -4.91 14.81
CA LEU A 24 -16.65 -4.92 14.74
C LEU A 24 -16.12 -5.57 16.02
N ASP A 25 -15.09 -6.40 15.87
CA ASP A 25 -14.38 -6.95 17.02
C ASP A 25 -13.79 -5.79 17.84
N GLN A 26 -14.22 -5.70 19.11
CA GLN A 26 -13.83 -4.61 20.00
C GLN A 26 -12.32 -4.59 20.26
N GLN A 27 -11.66 -5.75 20.35
CA GLN A 27 -10.21 -5.82 20.53
C GLN A 27 -9.50 -5.31 19.28
N CYS A 28 -9.99 -5.61 18.09
CA CYS A 28 -9.45 -5.03 16.85
C CYS A 28 -9.61 -3.51 16.81
N VAL A 29 -10.78 -2.98 17.16
CA VAL A 29 -11.01 -1.53 17.21
C VAL A 29 -10.01 -0.85 18.16
N GLU A 30 -9.78 -1.43 19.35
CA GLU A 30 -8.81 -0.91 20.31
C GLU A 30 -7.38 -0.95 19.78
N ASP A 31 -6.96 -2.09 19.21
CA ASP A 31 -5.61 -2.26 18.70
C ASP A 31 -5.31 -1.31 17.51
N PHE A 32 -6.26 -1.13 16.59
CA PHE A 32 -6.12 -0.18 15.48
C PHE A 32 -6.09 1.27 15.98
N ASN A 33 -6.94 1.64 16.94
CA ASN A 33 -6.93 2.98 17.52
C ASN A 33 -5.62 3.30 18.24
N GLU A 34 -5.04 2.32 18.93
CA GLU A 34 -3.75 2.49 19.59
C GLU A 34 -2.63 2.72 18.56
N MET A 35 -2.51 1.85 17.55
CA MET A 35 -1.50 2.01 16.49
C MET A 35 -1.66 3.32 15.73
N LEU A 36 -2.87 3.61 15.24
CA LEU A 36 -3.13 4.81 14.44
C LEU A 36 -3.10 6.10 15.27
N GLY A 37 -3.31 5.99 16.59
CA GLY A 37 -3.11 7.09 17.55
C GLY A 37 -1.64 7.51 17.69
N CYS A 38 -0.69 6.64 17.35
CA CYS A 38 0.74 6.93 17.34
C CYS A 38 1.21 7.69 16.09
N VAL A 39 0.38 7.79 15.04
CA VAL A 39 0.70 8.53 13.80
C VAL A 39 0.76 10.03 14.10
N LYS A 40 1.93 10.63 13.90
CA LYS A 40 2.18 12.08 14.06
C LYS A 40 1.99 12.84 12.76
N ASN A 41 2.41 12.27 11.62
CA ASN A 41 2.26 12.86 10.31
C ASN A 41 1.38 11.99 9.40
N ARG A 42 0.09 12.33 9.36
CA ARG A 42 -0.91 11.58 8.60
C ARG A 42 -0.69 11.63 7.09
N THR A 43 -0.27 12.78 6.55
CA THR A 43 -0.01 12.93 5.10
C THR A 43 1.14 12.05 4.64
N VAL A 44 2.19 11.94 5.46
CA VAL A 44 3.29 11.02 5.16
C VAL A 44 2.82 9.58 5.27
N PHE A 45 2.14 9.24 6.38
CA PHE A 45 1.70 7.87 6.67
C PHE A 45 0.63 7.36 5.71
N SER A 46 -0.25 8.20 5.15
CA SER A 46 -1.29 7.76 4.21
C SER A 46 -0.73 7.12 2.94
N ARG A 47 0.55 7.33 2.63
CA ARG A 47 1.23 6.71 1.49
C ARG A 47 1.59 5.24 1.70
N ILE A 48 1.32 4.64 2.88
CA ILE A 48 1.47 3.18 3.05
C ILE A 48 0.63 2.40 2.03
N ASP A 49 -0.49 2.97 1.60
CA ASP A 49 -1.42 2.34 0.65
C ASP A 49 -0.96 2.54 -0.82
N ASP A 50 -0.05 3.49 -1.09
CA ASP A 50 0.47 3.82 -2.42
C ASP A 50 1.64 2.92 -2.84
N LEU A 51 1.67 1.69 -2.31
CA LEU A 51 2.81 0.77 -2.40
C LEU A 51 3.29 0.61 -3.85
N GLY A 52 4.59 0.86 -4.05
CA GLY A 52 5.13 0.88 -5.40
C GLY A 52 6.64 0.77 -5.45
N LEU A 53 7.12 0.13 -6.51
CA LEU A 53 8.53 0.09 -6.83
C LEU A 53 8.89 1.39 -7.55
N ASN A 54 9.00 2.49 -6.82
CA ASN A 54 9.38 3.80 -7.36
C ASN A 54 10.05 4.64 -6.27
N GLU A 55 10.90 5.59 -6.68
CA GLU A 55 11.66 6.44 -5.74
C GLU A 55 10.76 7.36 -4.91
N GLU A 56 9.59 7.74 -5.43
CA GLU A 56 8.65 8.64 -4.74
C GLU A 56 8.00 7.97 -3.51
N TRP A 57 7.74 6.66 -3.61
CA TRP A 57 7.20 5.84 -2.53
C TRP A 57 8.29 5.37 -1.55
N MET A 58 9.51 5.13 -2.04
CA MET A 58 10.68 4.80 -1.21
C MET A 58 11.14 6.02 -0.41
N ASP A 59 10.29 6.56 0.46
CA ASP A 59 10.53 7.79 1.21
C ASP A 59 11.00 7.49 2.65
N ARG A 60 12.20 7.97 3.01
CA ARG A 60 12.74 7.83 4.39
C ARG A 60 11.81 8.42 5.45
N ASN A 61 11.04 9.45 5.13
CA ASN A 61 10.08 10.03 6.07
C ASN A 61 8.93 9.07 6.35
N LEU A 62 8.47 8.32 5.34
CA LEU A 62 7.46 7.28 5.52
C LEU A 62 7.99 6.18 6.43
N ALA A 63 9.17 5.63 6.13
CA ALA A 63 9.80 4.61 6.97
C ALA A 63 10.00 5.10 8.42
N ALA A 64 10.49 6.32 8.61
CA ALA A 64 10.66 6.91 9.94
C ALA A 64 9.33 7.11 10.68
N GLU A 65 8.26 7.47 9.97
CA GLU A 65 6.94 7.61 10.56
C GLU A 65 6.36 6.26 10.98
N ILE A 66 6.50 5.23 10.14
CA ILE A 66 6.10 3.87 10.48
C ILE A 66 6.90 3.34 11.68
N GLY A 67 8.21 3.57 11.72
CA GLY A 67 9.04 3.18 12.87
C GLY A 67 8.60 3.83 14.20
N LYS A 68 8.09 5.07 14.15
CA LYS A 68 7.47 5.71 15.33
C LYS A 68 6.16 5.04 15.73
N VAL A 69 5.31 4.67 14.76
CA VAL A 69 4.07 3.95 15.03
C VAL A 69 4.36 2.63 15.72
N ILE A 70 5.26 1.82 15.14
CA ILE A 70 5.70 0.52 15.67
C ILE A 70 6.24 0.67 17.10
N SER A 71 7.12 1.64 17.35
CA SER A 71 7.75 1.83 18.66
C SER A 71 6.83 2.42 19.73
N CYS A 72 5.77 3.14 19.33
CA CYS A 72 4.79 3.74 20.24
C CYS A 72 3.65 2.76 20.58
N SER A 73 3.29 1.87 19.66
CA SER A 73 2.24 0.87 19.86
C SER A 73 2.75 -0.36 20.60
N ARG A 74 1.86 -1.04 21.34
CA ARG A 74 2.12 -2.43 21.76
C ARG A 74 1.83 -3.41 20.63
N LEU A 75 2.36 -4.64 20.76
CA LEU A 75 2.01 -5.72 19.83
C LEU A 75 0.49 -5.99 19.88
N PRO A 76 -0.22 -5.94 18.74
CA PRO A 76 -1.66 -6.18 18.71
C PRO A 76 -2.05 -7.59 19.13
N LYS A 77 -3.27 -7.74 19.63
CA LYS A 77 -3.84 -9.02 20.08
C LYS A 77 -4.78 -9.61 19.05
N CYS A 78 -5.52 -8.77 18.34
CA CYS A 78 -6.45 -9.21 17.32
C CYS A 78 -5.70 -9.59 16.02
N SER A 79 -6.15 -10.63 15.32
CA SER A 79 -5.47 -11.14 14.12
C SER A 79 -5.35 -10.10 13.00
N SER A 80 -6.42 -9.34 12.73
CA SER A 80 -6.40 -8.31 11.69
C SER A 80 -5.37 -7.22 11.97
N ALA A 81 -5.31 -6.74 13.22
CA ALA A 81 -4.36 -5.74 13.67
C ALA A 81 -2.92 -6.30 13.69
N GLN A 82 -2.71 -7.58 14.01
CA GLN A 82 -1.41 -8.24 13.90
C GLN A 82 -0.92 -8.27 12.44
N ILE A 83 -1.79 -8.62 11.50
CA ILE A 83 -1.43 -8.62 10.07
C ILE A 83 -1.09 -7.19 9.61
N PHE A 84 -1.86 -6.19 10.03
CA PHE A 84 -1.56 -4.78 9.73
C PHE A 84 -0.21 -4.34 10.32
N TYR A 85 0.09 -4.72 11.56
CA TYR A 85 1.37 -4.42 12.19
C TYR A 85 2.55 -5.07 11.45
N ILE A 86 2.40 -6.33 11.03
CA ILE A 86 3.42 -7.01 10.21
C ILE A 86 3.60 -6.30 8.86
N PHE A 87 2.51 -5.90 8.22
CA PHE A 87 2.56 -5.10 6.99
C PHE A 87 3.35 -3.80 7.19
N LEU A 88 3.11 -3.06 8.28
CA LEU A 88 3.89 -1.87 8.62
C LEU A 88 5.38 -2.17 8.77
N GLN A 89 5.74 -3.26 9.46
CA GLN A 89 7.14 -3.68 9.60
C GLN A 89 7.78 -4.00 8.25
N GLN A 90 7.04 -4.65 7.34
CA GLN A 90 7.56 -4.99 6.01
C GLN A 90 7.77 -3.74 5.16
N VAL A 91 6.83 -2.78 5.20
CA VAL A 91 6.98 -1.50 4.48
C VAL A 91 8.21 -0.72 5.00
N GLU A 92 8.36 -0.62 6.32
CA GLU A 92 9.52 0.04 6.93
C GLU A 92 10.83 -0.66 6.53
N TRP A 93 10.84 -1.99 6.57
CA TRP A 93 11.97 -2.79 6.13
C TRP A 93 12.27 -2.58 4.64
N ALA A 94 11.28 -2.61 3.76
CA ALA A 94 11.45 -2.52 2.30
C ALA A 94 12.08 -1.19 1.90
N ILE A 95 11.57 -0.08 2.45
CA ILE A 95 12.13 1.26 2.22
C ILE A 95 13.56 1.32 2.77
N GLY A 96 13.78 0.85 4.00
CA GLY A 96 15.12 0.82 4.60
C GLY A 96 16.11 -0.05 3.83
N PHE A 97 15.65 -1.18 3.31
CA PHE A 97 16.45 -2.12 2.51
C PHE A 97 16.83 -1.49 1.17
N TYR A 98 15.89 -0.83 0.48
CA TYR A 98 16.20 -0.06 -0.72
C TYR A 98 17.35 0.94 -0.47
N TYR A 99 17.27 1.73 0.60
CA TYR A 99 18.30 2.72 0.90
C TYR A 99 19.66 2.14 1.29
N ARG A 100 19.70 0.99 1.96
CA ARG A 100 20.96 0.36 2.36
C ARG A 100 21.63 -0.38 1.21
N GLU A 101 20.85 -1.07 0.40
CA GLU A 101 21.36 -2.10 -0.52
C GLU A 101 21.25 -1.73 -1.99
N LEU A 102 20.36 -0.80 -2.35
CA LEU A 102 19.97 -0.57 -3.75
C LEU A 102 20.00 0.90 -4.18
N GLU A 103 19.96 1.89 -3.30
CA GLU A 103 19.97 3.32 -3.65
C GLU A 103 21.19 3.70 -4.50
N SER A 104 22.36 3.15 -4.19
CA SER A 104 23.60 3.39 -4.94
C SER A 104 23.50 2.99 -6.41
N CYS A 105 22.68 1.97 -6.73
CA CYS A 105 22.50 1.42 -8.07
C CYS A 105 21.21 1.95 -8.74
N LEU A 106 20.10 1.98 -8.00
CA LEU A 106 18.75 2.27 -8.49
C LEU A 106 18.27 3.70 -8.24
N GLY A 107 19.03 4.52 -7.52
CA GLY A 107 18.68 5.91 -7.27
C GLY A 107 18.90 6.83 -8.48
N ASN A 108 18.73 8.13 -8.25
CA ASN A 108 18.92 9.21 -9.23
C ASN A 108 18.13 9.02 -10.54
N GLY A 109 16.92 8.46 -10.46
CA GLY A 109 16.04 8.23 -11.60
C GLY A 109 16.32 6.93 -12.35
N THR A 110 17.30 6.12 -11.93
CA THR A 110 17.63 4.85 -12.61
C THR A 110 16.45 3.88 -12.57
N LEU A 111 15.80 3.74 -11.41
CA LEU A 111 14.60 2.90 -11.28
C LEU A 111 13.45 3.41 -12.15
N LYS A 112 13.29 4.74 -12.25
CA LYS A 112 12.27 5.36 -13.10
C LYS A 112 12.52 5.06 -14.58
N GLU A 113 13.76 5.09 -15.01
CA GLU A 113 14.15 4.80 -16.39
C GLU A 113 13.94 3.31 -16.73
N ILE A 114 14.37 2.39 -15.86
CA ILE A 114 14.12 0.94 -16.03
C ILE A 114 12.63 0.68 -16.24
N LYS A 115 11.76 1.26 -15.38
CA LYS A 115 10.31 1.08 -15.51
C LYS A 115 9.76 1.67 -16.80
N ARG A 116 10.29 2.82 -17.26
CA ARG A 116 9.90 3.43 -18.52
C ARG A 116 10.20 2.50 -19.71
N ILE A 117 11.38 1.88 -19.72
CA ILE A 117 11.78 0.90 -20.74
C ILE A 117 10.84 -0.30 -20.70
N CYS A 118 10.65 -0.93 -19.54
CA CYS A 118 9.83 -2.13 -19.42
C CYS A 118 8.35 -1.91 -19.79
N ASN A 119 7.79 -0.76 -19.42
CA ASN A 119 6.41 -0.40 -19.80
C ASN A 119 6.24 -0.11 -21.30
N SER A 120 7.34 0.14 -22.04
CA SER A 120 7.29 0.37 -23.49
C SER A 120 7.30 -0.91 -24.32
N ILE A 121 7.64 -2.05 -23.71
CA ILE A 121 7.66 -3.35 -24.38
C ILE A 121 6.24 -3.91 -24.40
N PRO A 122 5.69 -4.26 -25.58
CA PRO A 122 4.38 -4.90 -25.65
C PRO A 122 4.39 -6.22 -24.88
N ARG A 123 3.57 -6.32 -23.82
CA ARG A 123 3.43 -7.57 -23.08
C ARG A 123 2.59 -8.53 -23.91
N PRO A 124 3.00 -9.81 -24.07
CA PRO A 124 2.14 -10.81 -24.69
C PRO A 124 0.83 -10.89 -23.90
N PRO A 125 -0.30 -11.22 -24.57
CA PRO A 125 -1.54 -11.52 -23.85
C PRO A 125 -1.26 -12.65 -22.86
N SER A 126 -1.46 -12.40 -21.56
CA SER A 126 -1.28 -13.42 -20.54
C SER A 126 -2.48 -14.36 -20.57
N ASP A 127 -2.24 -15.64 -20.83
CA ASP A 127 -3.28 -16.69 -20.75
C ASP A 127 -3.70 -16.95 -19.29
N GLU A 128 -2.82 -16.63 -18.33
CA GLU A 128 -3.10 -16.63 -16.90
C GLU A 128 -3.29 -15.19 -16.43
N VAL A 129 -4.53 -14.72 -16.46
CA VAL A 129 -4.87 -13.43 -15.89
C VAL A 129 -5.14 -13.60 -14.40
N ASP A 130 -4.09 -13.85 -13.61
CA ASP A 130 -4.13 -13.40 -12.23
C ASP A 130 -4.09 -11.87 -12.29
N LEU A 131 -5.29 -11.28 -12.39
CA LEU A 131 -5.58 -9.83 -12.48
C LEU A 131 -5.07 -9.04 -11.27
N SER A 132 -4.32 -9.66 -10.36
CA SER A 132 -3.76 -9.02 -9.20
C SER A 132 -2.92 -7.81 -9.63
N PRO A 133 -3.20 -6.61 -9.08
CA PRO A 133 -2.40 -5.42 -9.35
C PRO A 133 -0.93 -5.57 -8.92
N CYS A 134 -0.60 -6.63 -8.17
CA CYS A 134 0.72 -6.91 -7.62
C CYS A 134 1.69 -7.58 -8.61
N GLN A 135 1.24 -8.12 -9.74
CA GLN A 135 2.14 -8.83 -10.66
C GLN A 135 3.28 -7.95 -11.21
N GLY A 136 3.09 -6.64 -11.26
CA GLY A 136 4.07 -5.69 -11.78
C GLY A 136 5.42 -5.70 -11.06
N PHE A 137 5.52 -6.25 -9.84
CA PHE A 137 6.78 -6.38 -9.10
C PHE A 137 7.71 -7.47 -9.66
N PHE A 138 7.17 -8.47 -10.37
CA PHE A 138 7.93 -9.60 -10.91
C PHE A 138 8.14 -9.55 -12.42
N ASP A 139 7.93 -8.40 -13.06
CA ASP A 139 8.20 -8.26 -14.49
C ASP A 139 9.67 -8.61 -14.77
N PRO A 140 9.97 -9.69 -15.53
CA PRO A 140 11.34 -10.12 -15.82
C PRO A 140 12.19 -9.01 -16.44
N CYS A 141 11.56 -8.11 -17.22
CA CYS A 141 12.23 -6.97 -17.81
C CYS A 141 12.94 -6.10 -16.76
N LEU A 142 12.37 -5.94 -15.55
CA LEU A 142 12.96 -5.10 -14.51
C LEU A 142 14.34 -5.63 -14.10
N SER A 143 14.47 -6.95 -13.96
CA SER A 143 15.75 -7.59 -13.61
C SER A 143 16.74 -7.54 -14.77
N GLU A 144 16.26 -7.76 -15.99
CA GLU A 144 17.08 -7.70 -17.21
C GLU A 144 17.63 -6.29 -17.47
N GLU A 145 16.84 -5.25 -17.26
CA GLU A 145 17.27 -3.86 -17.42
C GLU A 145 18.13 -3.37 -16.27
N LEU A 146 17.97 -3.92 -15.06
CA LEU A 146 18.83 -3.62 -13.91
C LEU A 146 20.28 -4.00 -14.18
N VAL A 147 20.54 -5.20 -14.68
CA VAL A 147 21.92 -5.67 -14.96
C VAL A 147 22.59 -4.92 -16.13
N LYS A 148 21.81 -4.19 -16.93
CA LYS A 148 22.33 -3.33 -18.02
C LYS A 148 22.76 -1.95 -17.51
N GLN A 149 22.39 -1.55 -16.29
CA GLN A 149 22.73 -0.24 -15.75
C GLN A 149 24.20 -0.17 -15.36
N LYS A 150 24.86 0.93 -15.72
CA LYS A 150 26.28 1.17 -15.39
C LYS A 150 26.54 1.31 -13.89
N THR A 151 25.55 1.75 -13.14
CA THR A 151 25.59 1.94 -11.68
C THR A 151 25.28 0.66 -10.91
N CYS A 152 24.81 -0.38 -11.60
CA CYS A 152 24.46 -1.66 -11.01
C CYS A 152 25.49 -2.72 -11.40
N THR A 153 25.59 -3.75 -10.57
CA THR A 153 26.43 -4.93 -10.79
C THR A 153 25.58 -6.16 -10.53
N ASP A 154 26.03 -7.33 -10.99
CA ASP A 154 25.33 -8.60 -10.76
C ASP A 154 25.08 -8.89 -9.27
N ALA A 155 25.89 -8.32 -8.37
CA ALA A 155 25.71 -8.43 -6.93
C ALA A 155 24.43 -7.74 -6.40
N HIS A 156 23.87 -6.78 -7.15
CA HIS A 156 22.63 -6.08 -6.78
C HIS A 156 21.37 -6.85 -7.18
N LEU A 157 21.48 -7.81 -8.12
CA LEU A 157 20.33 -8.54 -8.63
C LEU A 157 19.59 -9.35 -7.54
N PRO A 158 20.27 -10.12 -6.65
CA PRO A 158 19.59 -10.82 -5.57
C PRO A 158 18.85 -9.87 -4.61
N ASN A 159 19.45 -8.73 -4.29
CA ASN A 159 18.84 -7.72 -3.43
C ASN A 159 17.60 -7.11 -4.10
N PHE A 160 17.66 -6.83 -5.39
CA PHE A 160 16.51 -6.35 -6.14
C PHE A 160 15.36 -7.37 -6.15
N GLN A 161 15.67 -8.64 -6.40
CA GLN A 161 14.67 -9.72 -6.37
C GLN A 161 14.04 -9.89 -4.98
N ALA A 162 14.84 -9.74 -3.91
CA ALA A 162 14.34 -9.77 -2.54
C ALA A 162 13.39 -8.60 -2.27
N LEU A 163 13.75 -7.38 -2.67
CA LEU A 163 12.88 -6.20 -2.55
C LEU A 163 11.59 -6.37 -3.34
N SER A 164 11.65 -6.82 -4.59
CA SER A 164 10.47 -7.07 -5.43
C SER A 164 9.54 -8.12 -4.82
N SER A 165 10.10 -9.18 -4.22
CA SER A 165 9.32 -10.22 -3.55
C SER A 165 8.61 -9.71 -2.29
N ALA A 166 9.27 -8.84 -1.52
CA ALA A 166 8.67 -8.21 -0.35
C ALA A 166 7.51 -7.28 -0.77
N LEU A 167 7.72 -6.40 -1.74
CA LEU A 167 6.68 -5.51 -2.26
C LEU A 167 5.48 -6.26 -2.85
N TYR A 168 5.72 -7.40 -3.51
CA TYR A 168 4.65 -8.28 -3.96
C TYR A 168 3.82 -8.82 -2.80
N THR A 169 4.48 -9.26 -1.74
CA THR A 169 3.84 -9.80 -0.54
C THR A 169 3.02 -8.71 0.17
N ASP A 170 3.58 -7.51 0.30
CA ASP A 170 2.93 -6.36 0.90
C ASP A 170 1.72 -5.91 0.08
N CYS A 171 1.85 -5.86 -1.24
CA CYS A 171 0.73 -5.56 -2.14
C CYS A 171 -0.41 -6.58 -1.98
N LYS A 172 -0.08 -7.88 -1.88
CA LYS A 172 -1.09 -8.92 -1.63
C LYS A 172 -1.76 -8.76 -0.28
N ALA A 173 -0.98 -8.50 0.77
CA ALA A 173 -1.50 -8.27 2.11
C ALA A 173 -2.45 -7.06 2.12
N LEU A 174 -2.06 -5.95 1.51
CA LEU A 174 -2.89 -4.76 1.38
C LEU A 174 -4.18 -5.09 0.62
N TYR A 175 -4.11 -5.70 -0.56
CA TYR A 175 -5.31 -6.00 -1.35
C TYR A 175 -6.28 -6.95 -0.64
N GLN A 176 -5.76 -7.95 0.07
CA GLN A 176 -6.58 -8.94 0.78
C GLN A 176 -7.25 -8.36 2.04
N ASN A 177 -6.63 -7.38 2.69
CA ASN A 177 -7.07 -6.90 4.00
C ASN A 177 -7.59 -5.45 4.00
N ALA A 178 -7.42 -4.68 2.92
CA ALA A 178 -7.77 -3.25 2.88
C ALA A 178 -9.21 -2.95 3.29
N ALA A 179 -10.17 -3.78 2.85
CA ALA A 179 -11.57 -3.60 3.21
C ALA A 179 -11.81 -3.77 4.71
N ASP A 180 -11.15 -4.76 5.34
CA ASP A 180 -11.24 -5.05 6.76
C ASP A 180 -10.54 -3.97 7.59
N TRP A 181 -9.30 -3.64 7.24
CA TRP A 181 -8.55 -2.57 7.89
C TRP A 181 -9.29 -1.24 7.84
N LYS A 182 -9.91 -0.89 6.71
CA LYS A 182 -10.71 0.33 6.56
C LYS A 182 -11.91 0.38 7.51
N GLN A 183 -12.51 -0.76 7.86
CA GLN A 183 -13.59 -0.80 8.84
C GLN A 183 -13.08 -0.49 10.24
N TYR A 184 -11.97 -1.09 10.66
CA TYR A 184 -11.39 -0.87 12.00
C TYR A 184 -10.71 0.51 12.16
N SER A 185 -10.29 1.13 11.06
CA SER A 185 -9.62 2.43 11.03
C SER A 185 -10.52 3.57 10.55
N ILE A 186 -11.84 3.35 10.47
CA ILE A 186 -12.78 4.29 9.84
C ILE A 186 -12.72 5.71 10.42
N TYR A 187 -12.48 5.85 11.73
CA TYR A 187 -12.34 7.16 12.39
C TYR A 187 -11.06 7.88 12.00
N TRP A 188 -9.99 7.13 11.73
CA TRP A 188 -8.73 7.68 11.24
C TRP A 188 -8.91 8.23 9.81
N TYR A 189 -9.49 7.45 8.90
CA TYR A 189 -9.75 7.90 7.53
C TYR A 189 -10.77 9.05 7.43
N ARG A 190 -11.78 9.12 8.32
CA ARG A 190 -12.80 10.20 8.32
C ARG A 190 -12.30 11.55 8.86
N SER A 191 -11.19 11.57 9.59
CA SER A 191 -10.62 12.79 10.17
C SER A 191 -9.47 13.37 9.34
N SER A 192 -9.41 12.99 8.05
CA SER A 192 -8.40 13.39 7.06
C SER A 192 -9.00 14.28 5.99
#